data_AF-A0A060ZTW8-F1
#
_entry.id   AF-A0A060ZTW8-F1
#
_cell.length_a   1.000
_cell.length_b   1.000
_cell.length_c   1.000
_cell.angle_alpha   90.00
_cell.angle_beta   90.00
_cell.angle_gamma   90.00
#
_symmetry.space_group_name_H-M   'P 1'
#
loop_
_entity.id
_entity.type
_entity.pdbx_description
1 polymer ?
#
loop_
_entity_poly.entity_id
_entity_poly.type
_entity_poly.pdbx_seq_one_letter_code
_entity_poly.pdbx_strand_id
1 'polypeptide(L)'
;MQSGFIAADDARGPVDREGWDQGQSERGNIVVVALIIACEVGFWVLLGIGILLRYVAKMPKASTVVLLCEPVLEVVLFVTTVIDLRNGAEPDWKHGLAAVYIGYSAALGHSTIKWVDARVAHRFFGGPPPVKPAKYGAARTLHEWKNAGRWVLAAVIAMALLQGGIWYVGDDGEIGSLRDWQLKMLFLIGINVAIALSYTLFPKRERSASSAR
;
A
#
# COMPACT_ATOMS: atom_id res chain seq x y z
N MET A 1 -59.06 -31.68 -24.30
CA MET A 1 -58.16 -31.03 -25.29
C MET A 1 -57.05 -30.35 -24.52
N GLN A 2 -55.94 -31.05 -24.31
CA GLN A 2 -54.70 -30.49 -23.75
C GLN A 2 -53.88 -29.99 -24.94
N SER A 3 -53.82 -28.67 -25.12
CA SER A 3 -52.90 -28.06 -26.08
C SER A 3 -51.57 -27.82 -25.38
N GLY A 4 -50.52 -28.34 -26.00
CA GLY A 4 -49.21 -28.53 -25.41
C GLY A 4 -48.50 -27.23 -25.03
N PHE A 5 -48.12 -27.17 -23.76
CA PHE A 5 -47.02 -26.37 -23.28
C PHE A 5 -45.76 -27.22 -23.47
N ILE A 6 -45.15 -27.17 -24.65
CA ILE A 6 -43.84 -27.81 -24.90
C ILE A 6 -42.82 -26.72 -25.19
N ALA A 7 -41.92 -26.61 -24.21
CA ALA A 7 -40.63 -25.96 -24.17
C ALA A 7 -39.96 -25.75 -25.54
N ALA A 8 -39.66 -24.49 -25.85
CA ALA A 8 -38.69 -24.09 -26.87
C ALA A 8 -37.47 -23.38 -26.26
N ASP A 9 -37.20 -23.57 -24.95
CA ASP A 9 -36.17 -22.80 -24.22
C ASP A 9 -35.09 -23.66 -23.51
N ASP A 10 -34.87 -24.90 -23.94
CA ASP A 10 -33.88 -25.81 -23.29
C ASP A 10 -32.85 -26.41 -24.27
N ALA A 11 -32.59 -25.76 -25.41
CA ALA A 11 -31.57 -26.22 -26.38
C ALA A 11 -30.15 -25.65 -26.14
N ARG A 12 -29.92 -24.92 -25.04
CA ARG A 12 -28.57 -24.52 -24.59
C ARG A 12 -28.05 -25.51 -23.57
N GLY A 13 -27.60 -26.66 -24.07
CA GLY A 13 -27.01 -27.73 -23.25
C GLY A 13 -25.66 -27.29 -22.65
N PRO A 14 -25.24 -27.83 -21.50
CA PRO A 14 -24.12 -27.33 -20.67
C PRO A 14 -22.81 -27.00 -21.41
N VAL A 15 -22.55 -27.66 -22.55
CA VAL A 15 -21.37 -27.46 -23.41
C VAL A 15 -21.28 -26.04 -24.00
N ASP A 16 -22.41 -25.39 -24.30
CA ASP A 16 -22.36 -24.02 -24.85
C ASP A 16 -22.02 -23.00 -23.76
N ARG A 17 -22.69 -23.06 -22.60
CA ARG A 17 -22.43 -22.18 -21.43
C ARG A 17 -21.01 -22.30 -20.92
N GLU A 18 -20.46 -23.52 -20.82
CA GLU A 18 -19.06 -23.73 -20.42
C GLU A 18 -18.07 -23.02 -21.37
N GLY A 19 -18.34 -23.01 -22.68
CA GLY A 19 -17.50 -22.31 -23.66
C GLY A 19 -17.59 -20.78 -23.56
N TRP A 20 -18.78 -20.22 -23.29
CA TRP A 20 -18.95 -18.79 -23.06
C TRP A 20 -18.29 -18.34 -21.75
N ASP A 21 -18.42 -19.13 -20.68
CA ASP A 21 -17.85 -18.86 -19.37
C ASP A 21 -16.32 -18.97 -19.37
N GLN A 22 -15.76 -19.99 -20.04
CA GLN A 22 -14.31 -20.13 -20.24
C GLN A 22 -13.75 -18.97 -21.08
N GLY A 23 -14.39 -18.61 -22.19
CA GLY A 23 -13.95 -17.50 -23.03
C GLY A 23 -14.08 -16.13 -22.35
N GLN A 24 -15.04 -15.96 -21.43
CA GLN A 24 -15.18 -14.73 -20.64
C GLN A 24 -14.16 -14.66 -19.49
N SER A 25 -13.89 -15.80 -18.84
CA SER A 25 -12.80 -15.97 -17.87
C SER A 25 -11.43 -15.70 -18.49
N GLU A 26 -11.10 -16.30 -19.63
CA GLU A 26 -9.83 -16.08 -20.32
C GLU A 26 -9.64 -14.61 -20.73
N ARG A 27 -10.69 -13.97 -21.25
CA ARG A 27 -10.64 -12.53 -21.58
C ARG A 27 -10.46 -11.66 -20.33
N GLY A 28 -11.13 -11.98 -19.23
CA GLY A 28 -10.95 -11.30 -17.94
C GLY A 28 -9.51 -11.41 -17.44
N ASN A 29 -8.95 -12.62 -17.46
CA ASN A 29 -7.57 -12.89 -17.07
C ASN A 29 -6.56 -12.13 -17.95
N ILE A 30 -6.77 -12.09 -19.27
CA ILE A 30 -5.91 -11.35 -20.20
C ILE A 30 -5.93 -9.84 -19.90
N VAL A 31 -7.11 -9.26 -19.61
CA VAL A 31 -7.23 -7.83 -19.29
C VAL A 31 -6.52 -7.50 -17.99
N VAL A 32 -6.71 -8.31 -16.94
CA VAL A 32 -6.05 -8.11 -15.64
C VAL A 32 -4.54 -8.23 -15.78
N VAL A 33 -4.04 -9.27 -16.47
CA VAL A 33 -2.61 -9.47 -16.70
C VAL A 33 -2.01 -8.32 -17.52
N ALA A 34 -2.70 -7.87 -18.58
CA ALA A 34 -2.25 -6.74 -19.38
C ALA A 34 -2.17 -5.44 -18.57
N LEU A 35 -3.14 -5.20 -17.67
CA LEU A 35 -3.17 -4.03 -16.80
C LEU A 35 -2.06 -4.07 -15.75
N ILE A 36 -1.77 -5.24 -15.17
CA ILE A 36 -0.62 -5.45 -14.27
C ILE A 36 0.69 -5.14 -15.01
N ILE A 37 0.89 -5.70 -16.20
CA ILE A 37 2.09 -5.47 -17.00
C ILE A 37 2.23 -3.98 -17.36
N ALA A 38 1.13 -3.32 -17.76
CA ALA A 38 1.14 -1.90 -18.07
C ALA A 38 1.50 -1.05 -16.83
N CYS A 39 0.98 -1.41 -15.65
CA CYS A 39 1.32 -0.75 -14.39
C CYS A 39 2.79 -0.98 -14.01
N GLU A 40 3.32 -2.19 -14.18
CA GLU A 40 4.71 -2.53 -13.92
C GLU A 40 5.65 -1.70 -14.82
N VAL A 41 5.36 -1.64 -16.12
CA VAL A 41 6.15 -0.83 -17.07
C VAL A 41 6.03 0.65 -16.74
N GLY A 42 4.81 1.15 -16.47
CA GLY A 42 4.57 2.53 -16.08
C GLY A 42 5.32 2.92 -14.81
N PHE A 43 5.32 2.05 -13.81
CA PHE A 43 6.08 2.18 -12.57
C PHE A 43 7.58 2.36 -12.86
N TRP A 44 8.19 1.46 -13.63
CA TRP A 44 9.63 1.54 -13.92
C TRP A 44 10.00 2.80 -14.70
N VAL A 45 9.14 3.21 -15.64
CA VAL A 45 9.33 4.44 -16.41
C VAL A 45 9.21 5.67 -15.52
N LEU A 46 8.16 5.77 -14.69
CA LEU A 46 7.96 6.90 -13.77
C LEU A 46 9.10 6.99 -12.74
N LEU A 47 9.52 5.86 -12.18
CA LEU A 47 10.62 5.78 -11.23
C LEU A 47 11.92 6.26 -11.87
N GLY A 48 12.23 5.76 -13.07
CA GLY A 48 13.42 6.18 -13.84
C GLY A 48 13.43 7.67 -14.15
N ILE A 49 12.31 8.21 -14.64
CA ILE A 49 12.16 9.65 -14.91
C ILE A 49 12.26 10.46 -13.61
N GLY A 50 11.62 10.00 -12.54
CA GLY A 50 11.65 10.66 -11.24
C GLY A 50 13.07 10.78 -10.67
N ILE A 51 13.87 9.71 -10.79
CA ILE A 51 15.29 9.68 -10.37
C ILE A 51 16.12 10.59 -11.27
N LEU A 52 15.93 10.54 -12.60
CA LEU A 52 16.64 11.38 -13.57
C LEU A 52 16.38 12.86 -13.30
N LEU A 53 15.13 13.25 -13.14
CA LEU A 53 14.74 14.62 -12.81
C LEU A 53 15.35 15.08 -11.48
N ARG A 54 15.42 14.19 -10.49
CA ARG A 54 15.91 14.51 -9.16
C ARG A 54 17.41 14.77 -9.13
N TYR A 55 18.19 13.86 -9.69
CA TYR A 55 19.65 13.86 -9.50
C TYR A 55 20.42 14.39 -10.70
N VAL A 56 19.93 14.19 -11.94
CA VAL A 56 20.60 14.67 -13.16
C VAL A 56 20.11 16.07 -13.52
N ALA A 57 18.79 16.26 -13.63
CA ALA A 57 18.22 17.57 -13.96
C ALA A 57 18.15 18.53 -12.76
N LYS A 58 18.39 18.04 -11.53
CA LYS A 58 18.31 18.80 -10.28
C LYS A 58 16.95 19.51 -10.07
N MET A 59 15.88 18.89 -10.53
CA MET A 59 14.48 19.34 -10.41
C MET A 59 13.70 18.48 -9.40
N PRO A 60 13.98 18.57 -8.08
CA PRO A 60 13.36 17.70 -7.08
C PRO A 60 11.83 17.88 -6.99
N LYS A 61 11.30 19.07 -7.32
CA LYS A 61 9.85 19.31 -7.37
C LYS A 61 9.18 18.52 -8.48
N ALA A 62 9.71 18.58 -9.71
CA ALA A 62 9.20 17.83 -10.84
C ALA A 62 9.31 16.32 -10.60
N SER A 63 10.45 15.86 -10.07
CA SER A 63 10.63 14.48 -9.61
C SER A 63 9.53 14.05 -8.62
N THR A 64 9.23 14.88 -7.62
CA THR A 64 8.19 14.55 -6.62
C THR A 64 6.82 14.41 -7.27
N VAL A 65 6.47 15.28 -8.23
CA VAL A 65 5.20 15.16 -8.97
C VAL A 65 5.14 13.85 -9.76
N VAL A 66 6.22 13.50 -10.48
CA VAL A 66 6.29 12.25 -11.25
C VAL A 66 6.21 11.03 -10.34
N LEU A 67 6.94 11.03 -9.21
CA LEU A 67 6.92 9.92 -8.25
C LEU A 67 5.60 9.84 -7.47
N LEU A 68 4.81 10.92 -7.40
CA LEU A 68 3.46 10.87 -6.84
C LEU A 68 2.46 10.20 -7.78
N CYS A 69 2.74 10.10 -9.08
CA CYS A 69 1.91 9.30 -9.99
C CYS A 69 1.95 7.80 -9.64
N GLU A 70 3.02 7.33 -8.99
CA GLU A 70 3.20 5.93 -8.58
C GLU A 70 2.12 5.49 -7.56
N PRO A 71 1.94 6.14 -6.40
CA PRO A 71 0.84 5.81 -5.50
C PRO A 71 -0.55 6.09 -6.10
N VAL A 72 -0.66 6.95 -7.12
CA VAL A 72 -1.93 7.12 -7.85
C VAL A 72 -2.25 5.87 -8.68
N LEU A 73 -1.27 5.26 -9.33
CA LEU A 73 -1.46 3.97 -10.02
C LEU A 73 -1.86 2.87 -9.02
N GLU A 74 -1.25 2.85 -7.84
CA GLU A 74 -1.64 1.92 -6.77
C GLU A 74 -3.11 2.10 -6.33
N VAL A 75 -3.58 3.35 -6.23
CA VAL A 75 -5.00 3.63 -5.94
C VAL A 75 -5.90 3.10 -7.06
N VAL A 76 -5.53 3.28 -8.32
CA VAL A 76 -6.29 2.75 -9.47
C VAL A 76 -6.35 1.22 -9.43
N LEU A 77 -5.22 0.56 -9.15
CA LEU A 77 -5.15 -0.89 -8.98
C LEU A 77 -6.06 -1.35 -7.84
N PHE A 78 -5.99 -0.69 -6.68
CA PHE A 78 -6.85 -1.00 -5.53
C PHE A 78 -8.34 -0.85 -5.87
N VAL A 79 -8.73 0.23 -6.54
CA VAL A 79 -10.13 0.43 -6.99
C VAL A 79 -10.56 -0.66 -7.95
N THR A 80 -9.69 -1.02 -8.90
CA THR A 80 -9.96 -2.09 -9.87
C THR A 80 -10.17 -3.42 -9.15
N THR A 81 -9.32 -3.75 -8.17
CA THR A 81 -9.48 -4.92 -7.30
C THR A 81 -10.81 -4.92 -6.54
N VAL A 82 -11.19 -3.79 -5.95
CA VAL A 82 -12.46 -3.68 -5.19
C VAL A 82 -13.67 -3.87 -6.11
N ILE A 83 -13.59 -3.39 -7.36
CA ILE A 83 -14.60 -3.65 -8.39
C ILE A 83 -14.66 -5.12 -8.75
N ASP A 84 -13.50 -5.77 -8.91
CA ASP A 84 -13.41 -7.18 -9.26
C ASP A 84 -13.96 -8.10 -8.15
N LEU A 85 -13.65 -7.80 -6.89
CA LEU A 85 -14.24 -8.49 -5.73
C LEU A 85 -15.76 -8.38 -5.69
N ARG A 86 -16.31 -7.21 -6.07
CA ARG A 86 -17.76 -7.02 -6.18
C ARG A 86 -18.38 -7.86 -7.31
N ASN A 87 -17.61 -8.18 -8.34
CA ASN A 87 -18.04 -9.04 -9.45
C ASN A 87 -17.85 -10.54 -9.15
N GLY A 88 -17.39 -10.91 -7.94
CA GLY A 88 -17.26 -12.30 -7.50
C GLY A 88 -15.88 -12.91 -7.66
N ALA A 89 -14.82 -12.11 -7.85
CA ALA A 89 -13.45 -12.63 -7.87
C ALA A 89 -13.01 -13.20 -6.51
N GLU A 90 -12.19 -14.26 -6.52
CA GLU A 90 -11.67 -14.87 -5.29
C GLU A 90 -10.73 -13.92 -4.52
N PRO A 91 -10.82 -13.85 -3.17
CA PRO A 91 -9.96 -12.97 -2.38
C PRO A 91 -8.52 -13.48 -2.28
N ASP A 92 -7.58 -12.79 -2.92
CA ASP A 92 -6.14 -12.97 -2.72
C ASP A 92 -5.59 -11.99 -1.65
N TRP A 93 -4.50 -12.38 -0.99
CA TRP A 93 -3.81 -11.57 0.03
C TRP A 93 -3.32 -10.22 -0.52
N LYS A 94 -3.08 -10.16 -1.84
CA LYS A 94 -2.63 -8.97 -2.57
C LYS A 94 -3.66 -7.83 -2.51
N HIS A 95 -4.95 -8.15 -2.37
CA HIS A 95 -6.03 -7.17 -2.41
C HIS A 95 -5.99 -6.16 -1.25
N GLY A 96 -5.57 -6.59 -0.07
CA GLY A 96 -5.37 -5.66 1.06
C GLY A 96 -3.95 -5.09 1.15
N LEU A 97 -2.97 -5.69 0.47
CA LEU A 97 -1.59 -5.18 0.47
C LEU A 97 -1.49 -3.80 -0.19
N ALA A 98 -2.24 -3.57 -1.27
CA ALA A 98 -2.27 -2.28 -1.98
C ALA A 98 -2.68 -1.14 -1.04
N ALA A 99 -3.73 -1.32 -0.24
CA ALA A 99 -4.18 -0.32 0.74
C ALA A 99 -3.09 0.02 1.78
N VAL A 100 -2.32 -0.99 2.22
CA VAL A 100 -1.21 -0.81 3.15
C VAL A 100 -0.06 -0.04 2.48
N TYR A 101 0.27 -0.35 1.23
CA TYR A 101 1.30 0.35 0.46
C TYR A 101 0.95 1.83 0.23
N ILE A 102 -0.31 2.11 -0.07
CA ILE A 102 -0.83 3.48 -0.22
C ILE A 102 -0.72 4.23 1.11
N GLY A 103 -1.16 3.62 2.21
CA GLY A 103 -1.06 4.21 3.55
C GLY A 103 0.38 4.53 3.95
N TYR A 104 1.31 3.60 3.72
CA TYR A 104 2.75 3.81 3.96
C TYR A 104 3.29 4.97 3.12
N SER A 105 2.99 4.99 1.83
CA SER A 105 3.49 6.02 0.91
C SER A 105 2.97 7.40 1.29
N ALA A 106 1.70 7.52 1.68
CA ALA A 106 1.09 8.79 2.09
C ALA A 106 1.68 9.33 3.40
N ALA A 107 1.88 8.48 4.40
CA ALA A 107 2.29 8.92 5.74
C ALA A 107 3.81 8.99 5.95
N LEU A 108 4.58 8.11 5.31
CA LEU A 108 6.03 8.02 5.47
C LEU A 108 6.82 8.45 4.23
N GLY A 109 6.20 8.51 3.05
CA GLY A 109 6.88 8.77 1.77
C GLY A 109 7.75 10.02 1.79
N HIS A 110 7.22 11.16 2.26
CA HIS A 110 7.99 12.41 2.30
C HIS A 110 9.25 12.30 3.19
N SER A 111 9.16 11.63 4.35
CA SER A 111 10.33 11.41 5.21
C SER A 111 11.34 10.44 4.60
N THR A 112 10.88 9.38 3.95
CA THR A 112 11.72 8.41 3.26
C THR A 112 12.49 9.07 2.13
N ILE A 113 11.80 9.85 1.30
CA ILE A 113 12.38 10.65 0.21
C ILE A 113 13.48 11.58 0.73
N LYS A 114 13.22 12.34 1.80
CA LYS A 114 14.20 13.26 2.38
C LYS A 114 15.42 12.54 2.96
N TRP A 115 15.20 11.35 3.53
CA TRP A 115 16.27 10.50 4.04
C TRP A 115 17.13 9.91 2.92
N VAL A 116 16.51 9.46 1.83
CA VAL A 116 17.22 8.99 0.63
C VAL A 116 18.05 10.13 0.06
N ASP A 117 17.48 11.33 -0.09
CA ASP A 117 18.21 12.51 -0.59
C ASP A 117 19.45 12.81 0.24
N ALA A 118 19.32 12.82 1.57
CA ALA A 118 20.46 13.08 2.45
C ALA A 118 21.56 12.01 2.29
N ARG A 119 21.16 10.74 2.10
CA ARG A 119 22.11 9.63 1.90
C ARG A 119 22.81 9.69 0.55
N VAL A 120 22.07 9.99 -0.51
CA VAL A 120 22.62 10.16 -1.86
C VAL A 120 23.54 11.38 -1.91
N ALA A 121 23.12 12.50 -1.32
CA ALA A 121 23.94 13.71 -1.21
C ALA A 121 25.26 13.42 -0.49
N HIS A 122 25.23 12.73 0.64
CA HIS A 122 26.44 12.35 1.37
C HIS A 122 27.34 11.37 0.57
N ARG A 123 26.75 10.35 -0.07
CA ARG A 123 27.52 9.28 -0.71
C ARG A 123 28.11 9.65 -2.08
N PHE A 124 27.40 10.48 -2.84
CA PHE A 124 27.72 10.77 -4.25
C PHE A 124 28.06 12.24 -4.51
N PHE A 125 27.60 13.18 -3.67
CA PHE A 125 27.75 14.61 -3.90
C PHE A 125 28.51 15.34 -2.78
N GLY A 126 29.17 14.61 -1.87
CA GLY A 126 29.98 15.18 -0.79
C GLY A 126 29.17 15.98 0.25
N GLY A 127 27.86 15.78 0.32
CA GLY A 127 26.98 16.44 1.29
C GLY A 127 27.30 16.04 2.74
N PRO A 128 26.81 16.80 3.74
CA PRO A 128 27.05 16.50 5.15
C PRO A 128 26.47 15.14 5.55
N PRO A 129 27.04 14.46 6.58
CA PRO A 129 26.56 13.16 7.03
C PRO A 129 25.10 13.22 7.47
N PRO A 130 24.28 12.20 7.16
CA PRO A 130 22.87 12.17 7.56
C PRO A 130 22.77 12.29 9.08
N VAL A 131 21.99 13.28 9.54
CA VAL A 131 21.77 13.56 10.96
C VAL A 131 21.25 12.31 11.66
N LYS A 132 22.03 11.81 12.61
CA LYS A 132 21.64 10.65 13.42
C LYS A 132 20.58 11.09 14.44
N PRO A 133 19.52 10.30 14.68
CA PRO A 133 18.56 10.59 15.74
C PRO A 133 19.29 10.75 17.09
N ALA A 134 18.78 11.63 17.95
CA ALA A 134 19.30 11.79 19.30
C ALA A 134 19.28 10.44 20.04
N LYS A 135 20.43 10.03 20.59
CA LYS A 135 20.58 8.69 21.18
C LYS A 135 19.93 8.56 22.57
N TYR A 136 19.65 9.67 23.25
CA TYR A 136 19.20 9.70 24.65
C TYR A 136 18.21 10.83 24.94
N GLY A 137 17.52 10.72 26.08
CA GLY A 137 16.69 11.79 26.66
C GLY A 137 15.37 12.06 25.92
N ALA A 138 14.71 13.15 26.31
CA ALA A 138 13.38 13.56 25.81
C ALA A 138 13.33 13.76 24.28
N ALA A 139 14.44 14.17 23.67
CA ALA A 139 14.55 14.31 22.22
C ALA A 139 14.43 12.97 21.47
N ARG A 140 14.90 11.86 22.07
CA ARG A 140 14.71 10.52 21.53
C ARG A 140 13.25 10.08 21.65
N THR A 141 12.66 10.26 22.83
CA THR A 141 11.25 9.91 23.08
C THR A 141 10.32 10.66 22.11
N LEU A 142 10.54 11.96 21.87
CA LEU A 142 9.77 12.73 20.90
C LEU A 142 9.95 12.23 19.46
N HIS A 143 11.15 11.80 19.08
CA HIS A 143 11.42 11.20 17.78
C HIS A 143 10.65 9.89 17.59
N GLU A 144 10.65 9.02 18.60
CA GLU A 144 9.91 7.76 18.56
C GLU A 144 8.39 7.99 18.49
N TRP A 145 7.84 8.93 19.28
CA TRP A 145 6.43 9.30 19.20
C TRP A 145 6.03 9.86 17.84
N LYS A 146 6.90 10.66 17.20
CA LYS A 146 6.67 11.17 15.86
C LYS A 146 6.67 10.06 14.81
N ASN A 147 7.53 9.06 14.96
CA ASN A 147 7.56 7.90 14.08
C ASN A 147 6.35 7.00 14.30
N ALA A 148 5.99 6.73 15.56
CA ALA A 148 4.78 6.00 15.91
C ALA A 148 3.53 6.69 15.33
N GLY A 149 3.41 8.00 15.49
CA GLY A 149 2.30 8.76 14.91
C GLY A 149 2.20 8.65 13.38
N ARG A 150 3.32 8.59 12.66
CA ARG A 150 3.33 8.36 11.20
C ARG A 150 2.89 6.95 10.82
N TRP A 151 3.34 5.94 11.56
CA TRP A 151 2.89 4.56 11.35
C TRP A 151 1.41 4.37 11.67
N VAL A 152 0.92 5.03 12.72
CA VAL A 152 -0.51 5.07 13.04
C VAL A 152 -1.29 5.75 11.91
N LEU A 153 -0.83 6.89 11.41
CA LEU A 153 -1.46 7.56 10.28
C LEU A 153 -1.49 6.67 9.03
N ALA A 154 -0.39 5.98 8.71
CA ALA A 154 -0.31 5.03 7.61
C ALA A 154 -1.37 3.93 7.73
N ALA A 155 -1.46 3.31 8.92
CA ALA A 155 -2.40 2.25 9.22
C ALA A 155 -3.86 2.74 9.17
N VAL A 156 -4.14 3.95 9.67
CA VAL A 156 -5.48 4.56 9.59
C VAL A 156 -5.91 4.79 8.14
N ILE A 157 -5.02 5.32 7.30
CA ILE A 157 -5.32 5.51 5.86
C ILE A 157 -5.60 4.16 5.20
N ALA A 158 -4.77 3.15 5.46
CA ALA A 158 -4.97 1.80 4.92
C ALA A 158 -6.31 1.20 5.38
N MET A 159 -6.63 1.28 6.68
CA MET A 159 -7.90 0.80 7.22
C MET A 159 -9.11 1.54 6.64
N ALA A 160 -9.01 2.85 6.40
CA ALA A 160 -10.07 3.63 5.78
C ALA A 160 -10.34 3.19 4.33
N LEU A 161 -9.27 2.94 3.55
CA LEU A 161 -9.39 2.42 2.19
C LEU A 161 -10.01 1.01 2.18
N LEU A 162 -9.53 0.12 3.04
CA LEU A 162 -10.10 -1.23 3.22
C LEU A 162 -11.57 -1.17 3.63
N GLN A 163 -11.91 -0.28 4.56
CA GLN A 163 -13.30 -0.11 5.01
C GLN A 163 -14.21 0.40 3.89
N GLY A 164 -13.72 1.33 3.07
CA GLY A 164 -14.42 1.78 1.87
C GLY A 164 -14.64 0.65 0.87
N GLY A 165 -13.64 -0.22 0.68
CA GLY A 165 -13.76 -1.43 -0.13
C GLY A 165 -14.84 -2.39 0.40
N ILE A 166 -14.85 -2.66 1.70
CA ILE A 166 -15.87 -3.49 2.36
C ILE A 166 -17.29 -2.93 2.12
N TRP A 167 -17.48 -1.63 2.31
CA TRP A 167 -18.78 -0.99 2.07
C TRP A 167 -19.22 -1.05 0.60
N TYR A 168 -18.27 -0.98 -0.33
CA TYR A 168 -18.57 -1.05 -1.75
C TYR A 168 -18.92 -2.47 -2.23
N VAL A 169 -18.21 -3.48 -1.73
CA VAL A 169 -18.47 -4.89 -2.07
C VAL A 169 -19.83 -5.34 -1.53
N GLY A 170 -20.19 -4.93 -0.32
CA GLY A 170 -21.47 -5.28 0.32
C GLY A 170 -21.48 -6.65 0.98
N ASP A 171 -22.62 -7.04 1.57
CA ASP A 171 -22.77 -8.24 2.41
C ASP A 171 -22.74 -9.56 1.60
N ASP A 172 -23.01 -9.50 0.30
CA ASP A 172 -23.04 -10.66 -0.59
C ASP A 172 -21.66 -11.01 -1.17
N GLY A 173 -20.64 -10.18 -0.95
CA GLY A 173 -19.29 -10.38 -1.48
C GLY A 173 -18.28 -10.87 -0.43
N GLU A 174 -17.22 -11.50 -0.92
CA GLU A 174 -16.16 -12.09 -0.08
C GLU A 174 -15.18 -11.01 0.45
N ILE A 175 -15.43 -10.56 1.69
CA ILE A 175 -14.66 -9.48 2.36
C ILE A 175 -13.61 -9.97 3.37
N GLY A 176 -13.41 -11.28 3.50
CA GLY A 176 -12.54 -11.88 4.52
C GLY A 176 -11.11 -11.34 4.51
N SER A 177 -10.50 -11.26 3.33
CA SER A 177 -9.11 -10.77 3.17
C SER A 177 -8.95 -9.30 3.58
N LEU A 178 -9.95 -8.44 3.32
CA LEU A 178 -9.91 -7.02 3.69
C LEU A 178 -9.97 -6.86 5.21
N ARG A 179 -10.80 -7.66 5.91
CA ARG A 179 -10.89 -7.66 7.37
C ARG A 179 -9.60 -8.18 8.03
N ASP A 180 -8.99 -9.22 7.48
CA ASP A 180 -7.71 -9.74 7.97
C ASP A 180 -6.62 -8.67 7.92
N TRP A 181 -6.58 -7.87 6.85
CA TRP A 181 -5.66 -6.76 6.73
C TRP A 181 -5.95 -5.63 7.73
N GLN A 182 -7.22 -5.34 8.03
CA GLN A 182 -7.57 -4.40 9.11
C GLN A 182 -7.03 -4.86 10.47
N LEU A 183 -7.17 -6.15 10.80
CA LEU A 183 -6.64 -6.71 12.05
C LEU A 183 -5.10 -6.62 12.11
N LYS A 184 -4.41 -6.89 11.00
CA LYS A 184 -2.95 -6.72 10.90
C LYS A 184 -2.54 -5.25 11.13
N MET A 185 -3.30 -4.29 10.60
CA MET A 185 -3.05 -2.87 10.82
C MET A 185 -3.27 -2.45 12.28
N LEU A 186 -4.31 -2.96 12.93
CA LEU A 186 -4.52 -2.75 14.37
C LEU A 186 -3.37 -3.31 15.21
N PHE A 187 -2.89 -4.50 14.88
CA PHE A 187 -1.74 -5.10 15.54
C PHE A 187 -0.47 -4.27 15.35
N LEU A 188 -0.23 -3.77 14.14
CA LEU A 188 0.88 -2.86 13.82
C LEU A 188 0.82 -1.57 14.65
N ILE A 189 -0.37 -0.97 14.77
CA ILE A 189 -0.61 0.20 15.63
C ILE A 189 -0.28 -0.16 17.09
N GLY A 190 -0.81 -1.27 17.59
CA GLY A 190 -0.62 -1.73 18.96
C GLY A 190 0.86 -1.89 19.31
N ILE A 191 1.64 -2.55 18.44
CA ILE A 191 3.09 -2.69 18.61
C ILE A 191 3.78 -1.32 18.64
N ASN A 192 3.49 -0.44 17.68
CA ASN A 192 4.15 0.87 17.61
C ASN A 192 3.86 1.72 18.84
N VAL A 193 2.61 1.73 19.31
CA VAL A 193 2.20 2.43 20.52
C VAL A 193 2.88 1.82 21.74
N ALA A 194 2.91 0.49 21.87
CA ALA A 194 3.59 -0.18 22.98
C ALA A 194 5.09 0.14 23.03
N ILE A 195 5.77 0.17 21.88
CA ILE A 195 7.18 0.56 21.79
C ILE A 195 7.36 2.02 22.22
N ALA A 196 6.55 2.96 21.71
CA ALA A 196 6.62 4.37 22.09
C ALA A 196 6.34 4.57 23.60
N LEU A 197 5.38 3.83 24.15
CA LEU A 197 5.06 3.83 25.57
C LEU A 197 6.23 3.30 26.40
N SER A 198 6.89 2.23 25.94
CA SER A 198 8.06 1.64 26.63
C SER A 198 9.20 2.65 26.78
N TYR A 199 9.47 3.47 25.76
CA TYR A 199 10.48 4.53 25.82
C TYR A 199 10.07 5.72 26.70
N THR A 200 8.79 5.85 26.99
CA THR A 200 8.24 6.87 27.89
C THR A 200 8.31 6.42 29.34
N LEU A 201 8.02 5.13 29.60
CA LEU A 201 8.06 4.51 30.92
C LEU A 201 9.48 4.14 31.37
N PHE A 202 10.35 3.76 30.43
CA PHE A 202 11.75 3.42 30.68
C PHE A 202 12.71 4.33 29.88
N PRO A 203 12.82 5.62 30.25
CA PRO A 203 13.70 6.54 29.55
C PRO A 203 15.16 6.07 29.69
N LYS A 204 15.79 5.76 28.55
CA LYS A 204 17.19 5.32 28.49
C LYS A 204 18.09 6.50 28.87
N ARG A 205 18.57 6.53 30.12
CA ARG A 205 19.53 7.53 30.61
C ARG A 205 20.93 7.19 30.12
N GLU A 206 21.73 8.22 29.88
CA GLU A 206 23.17 8.04 29.63
C GLU A 206 23.77 7.32 30.83
N ARG A 207 24.56 6.27 30.57
CA ARG A 207 25.47 5.76 31.60
C ARG A 207 26.48 6.89 31.80
N SER A 208 26.33 7.67 32.87
CA SER A 208 27.35 8.62 33.30
C SER A 208 28.66 7.84 33.31
N ALA A 209 29.62 8.26 32.49
CA ALA A 209 30.97 7.77 32.60
C ALA A 209 31.42 8.11 34.03
N SER A 210 31.36 7.11 34.91
CA SER A 210 31.85 7.20 36.26
C SER A 210 33.34 7.50 36.13
N SER A 211 33.70 8.73 36.51
CA SER A 211 34.98 9.13 37.07
C SER A 211 35.97 7.98 37.24
N ALA A 212 36.92 7.85 36.31
CA ALA A 212 38.24 7.31 36.61
C ALA A 212 39.21 8.48 36.47
N ARG A 213 39.35 9.22 37.57
CA ARG A 213 40.56 9.99 37.86
C ARG A 213 41.65 9.01 38.26
#